data_AF-A0A7W1II08-F1
#
_entry.id   AF-A0A7W1II08-F1
#
_cell.length_a   1.000
_cell.length_b   1.000
_cell.length_c   1.000
_cell.angle_alpha   90.00
_cell.angle_beta   90.00
_cell.angle_gamma   90.00
#
_symmetry.space_group_name_H-M   'P 1'
#
loop_
_entity.id
_entity.type
_entity.pdbx_description
1 polymer ?
#
loop_
_entity_poly.entity_id
_entity_poly.type
_entity_poly.pdbx_seq_one_letter_code
_entity_poly.pdbx_strand_id
1 'polypeptide(L)'
;MTEEPDSPHDDAASGGDIAREDELLELLYWFEGEGFSGVATLEGIVRFASLSEPLVRRTLDRLIERGDVALDTSRDSEYRLTAPGRREAARRFAAEFAPMLSQGHGECSDPNCDCHTSEGGAAECHARQLDHQHL
;
A
#
# COMPACT_ATOMS: atom_id res chain seq x y z
N MET A 1 50.41 3.79 7.12
CA MET A 1 49.57 4.74 6.36
C MET A 1 48.40 3.92 5.88
N THR A 2 47.35 3.88 6.68
CA THR A 2 46.13 3.14 6.38
C THR A 2 45.11 4.19 5.98
N GLU A 3 45.05 4.48 4.69
CA GLU A 3 43.92 5.19 4.09
C GLU A 3 43.09 4.11 3.41
N GLU A 4 42.00 3.71 4.05
CA GLU A 4 40.85 3.15 3.35
C GLU A 4 39.80 4.27 3.32
N PRO A 5 39.55 4.91 2.16
CA PRO A 5 38.47 5.86 2.04
C PRO A 5 37.15 5.13 1.75
N ASP A 6 36.19 5.40 2.63
CA ASP A 6 34.76 5.60 2.34
C ASP A 6 34.04 4.51 1.53
N SER A 7 33.36 3.59 2.24
CA SER A 7 32.30 2.78 1.64
C SER A 7 30.96 3.52 1.79
N PRO A 8 30.37 4.07 0.73
CA PRO A 8 29.00 4.56 0.78
C PRO A 8 28.09 3.33 0.65
N HIS A 9 27.63 2.81 1.78
CA HIS A 9 26.50 1.90 1.81
C HIS A 9 25.33 2.57 2.53
N ASP A 10 24.85 3.68 1.96
CA ASP A 10 23.62 4.35 2.43
C ASP A 10 22.71 4.80 1.27
N ASP A 11 22.74 4.09 0.14
CA ASP A 11 21.93 4.40 -1.06
C ASP A 11 21.05 3.22 -1.51
N ALA A 12 20.15 2.73 -0.66
CA ALA A 12 19.22 1.64 -1.04
C ALA A 12 17.72 1.94 -0.83
N ALA A 13 17.33 3.20 -0.66
CA ALA A 13 15.95 3.64 -0.87
C ALA A 13 15.91 5.17 -1.07
N SER A 14 16.01 5.62 -2.33
CA SER A 14 16.10 7.04 -2.73
C SER A 14 14.82 7.88 -2.47
N GLY A 15 13.92 7.41 -1.61
CA GLY A 15 12.75 8.15 -1.16
C GLY A 15 13.05 8.97 0.10
N GLY A 16 12.58 10.21 0.15
CA GLY A 16 12.67 11.06 1.34
C GLY A 16 11.89 10.48 2.53
N ASP A 17 12.06 11.07 3.70
CA ASP A 17 11.47 10.57 4.96
C ASP A 17 9.95 10.38 4.93
N ILE A 18 9.23 11.19 4.15
CA ILE A 18 7.78 11.07 3.92
C ILE A 18 7.44 9.85 3.07
N ALA A 19 8.21 9.55 2.03
CA ALA A 19 7.95 8.39 1.17
C ALA A 19 8.06 7.07 1.94
N ARG A 20 9.01 7.00 2.88
CA ARG A 20 9.17 5.83 3.76
C ARG A 20 7.99 5.67 4.73
N GLU A 21 7.51 6.77 5.27
CA GLU A 21 6.32 6.76 6.14
C GLU A 21 5.08 6.30 5.36
N ASP A 22 4.92 6.77 4.13
CA ASP A 22 3.81 6.39 3.25
C ASP A 22 3.84 4.91 2.94
N GLU A 23 5.00 4.38 2.54
CA GLU A 23 5.19 2.95 2.26
C GLU A 23 4.78 2.08 3.45
N LEU A 24 5.21 2.45 4.68
CA LEU A 24 4.84 1.67 5.87
C LEU A 24 3.37 1.81 6.24
N LEU A 25 2.77 2.98 6.07
CA LEU A 25 1.33 3.18 6.30
C LEU A 25 0.51 2.35 5.31
N GLU A 26 0.84 2.40 4.03
CA GLU A 26 0.20 1.65 2.95
C GLU A 26 0.32 0.14 3.16
N LEU A 27 1.51 -0.33 3.56
CA LEU A 27 1.74 -1.75 3.84
C LEU A 27 0.90 -2.25 5.02
N LEU A 28 0.87 -1.49 6.12
CA LEU A 28 0.04 -1.85 7.28
C LEU A 28 -1.45 -1.82 6.95
N TYR A 29 -1.88 -0.88 6.11
CA TYR A 29 -3.26 -0.81 5.65
C TYR A 29 -3.64 -2.03 4.80
N TRP A 30 -2.73 -2.46 3.93
CA TRP A 30 -2.90 -3.67 3.15
C TRP A 30 -2.98 -4.92 4.03
N PHE A 31 -2.08 -5.10 5.01
CA PHE A 31 -2.14 -6.22 5.95
C PHE A 31 -3.48 -6.29 6.70
N GLU A 32 -4.00 -5.15 7.17
CA GLU A 32 -5.31 -5.09 7.81
C GLU A 32 -6.46 -5.43 6.85
N GLY A 33 -6.39 -5.01 5.59
CA GLY A 33 -7.40 -5.28 4.57
C GLY A 33 -7.52 -6.75 4.17
N GLU A 34 -6.38 -7.45 4.09
CA GLU A 34 -6.32 -8.90 3.80
C GLU A 34 -6.68 -9.77 5.02
N GLY A 35 -6.74 -9.18 6.22
CA GLY A 35 -7.05 -9.92 7.45
C GLY A 35 -5.92 -10.84 7.91
N PHE A 36 -4.68 -10.60 7.47
CA PHE A 36 -3.53 -11.39 7.91
C PHE A 36 -3.19 -11.08 9.36
N SER A 37 -3.28 -12.09 10.23
CA SER A 37 -2.76 -12.05 11.60
C SER A 37 -1.35 -12.65 11.65
N GLY A 38 -0.49 -12.11 12.49
CA GLY A 38 0.89 -12.53 12.72
C GLY A 38 1.90 -11.95 11.73
N VAL A 39 1.46 -11.18 10.73
CA VAL A 39 2.34 -10.64 9.67
C VAL A 39 2.77 -9.21 9.91
N ALA A 40 2.02 -8.44 10.73
CA ALA A 40 2.35 -7.06 11.04
C ALA A 40 3.45 -6.95 12.12
N THR A 41 4.39 -7.90 12.16
CA THR A 41 5.58 -7.86 13.01
C THR A 41 6.71 -7.13 12.31
N LEU A 42 7.78 -6.76 13.02
CA LEU A 42 8.93 -6.12 12.37
C LEU A 42 9.52 -6.99 11.25
N GLU A 43 9.69 -8.29 11.50
CA GLU A 43 10.20 -9.23 10.50
C GLU A 43 9.28 -9.32 9.28
N GLY A 44 7.96 -9.40 9.51
CA GLY A 44 6.97 -9.41 8.44
C GLY A 44 7.02 -8.12 7.62
N ILE A 45 7.04 -6.96 8.28
CA ILE A 45 7.13 -5.66 7.60
C ILE A 45 8.40 -5.57 6.74
N VAL A 46 9.57 -5.95 7.29
CA VAL A 46 10.84 -5.93 6.55
C VAL A 46 10.83 -6.85 5.33
N ARG A 47 10.11 -7.97 5.38
CA ARG A 47 9.99 -8.90 4.26
C ARG A 47 9.27 -8.29 3.05
N PHE A 48 8.31 -7.39 3.29
CA PHE A 48 7.48 -6.79 2.25
C PHE A 48 7.85 -5.35 1.91
N ALA A 49 8.52 -4.64 2.82
CA ALA A 49 9.00 -3.28 2.58
C ALA A 49 10.25 -3.29 1.68
N SER A 50 10.43 -2.21 0.94
CA SER A 50 11.63 -1.91 0.15
C SER A 50 12.76 -1.32 1.00
N LEU A 51 12.57 -1.26 2.32
CA LEU A 51 13.45 -0.60 3.28
C LEU A 51 14.27 -1.62 4.07
N SER A 52 15.50 -1.24 4.44
CA SER A 52 16.30 -2.02 5.39
C SER A 52 15.67 -2.01 6.80
N GLU A 53 15.89 -3.06 7.59
CA GLU A 53 15.36 -3.13 8.97
C GLU A 53 15.65 -1.87 9.81
N PRO A 54 16.86 -1.28 9.81
CA PRO A 54 17.11 -0.04 10.56
C PRO A 54 16.22 1.13 10.11
N LEU A 55 15.94 1.24 8.80
CA LEU A 55 15.05 2.28 8.26
C LEU A 55 13.60 2.02 8.62
N VAL A 56 13.15 0.76 8.55
CA VAL A 56 11.81 0.35 8.98
C VAL A 56 11.59 0.71 10.45
N ARG A 57 12.52 0.31 11.33
CA ARG A 57 12.44 0.59 12.77
C ARG A 57 12.33 2.09 13.06
N ARG A 58 13.25 2.89 12.53
CA ARG A 58 13.23 4.35 12.72
C ARG A 58 11.95 5.00 12.19
N THR A 59 11.38 4.45 11.12
CA THR A 59 10.14 4.98 10.55
C THR A 59 8.92 4.59 11.37
N LEU A 60 8.85 3.35 11.85
CA LEU A 60 7.80 2.91 12.79
C LEU A 60 7.85 3.70 14.09
N ASP A 61 9.03 3.97 14.63
CA ASP A 61 9.19 4.78 15.85
C ASP A 61 8.60 6.19 15.65
N ARG A 62 8.88 6.85 14.53
CA ARG A 62 8.29 8.16 14.18
C ARG A 62 6.76 8.09 14.02
N LEU A 63 6.25 7.04 13.37
CA LEU A 63 4.81 6.85 13.20
C LEU A 63 4.10 6.59 14.54
N ILE A 64 4.77 5.91 15.48
CA ILE A 64 4.29 5.71 16.85
C ILE A 64 4.31 7.03 17.63
N GLU A 65 5.39 7.79 17.56
CA GLU A 65 5.50 9.11 18.19
C GLU A 65 4.42 10.08 17.69
N ARG A 66 4.09 10.02 16.39
CA ARG A 66 3.00 10.80 15.79
C ARG A 66 1.60 10.29 16.15
N GLY A 67 1.48 9.05 16.64
CA GLY A 67 0.23 8.42 17.04
C GLY A 67 -0.56 7.78 15.90
N ASP A 68 0.06 7.55 14.75
CA ASP A 68 -0.56 6.85 13.60
C ASP A 68 -0.46 5.33 13.72
N VAL A 69 0.58 4.84 14.38
CA VAL A 69 0.83 3.42 14.61
C VAL A 69 0.94 3.15 16.11
N ALA A 70 0.50 1.97 16.54
CA ALA A 70 0.73 1.47 17.89
C ALA A 70 1.34 0.07 17.84
N LEU A 71 2.24 -0.21 18.78
CA LEU A 71 2.78 -1.56 18.98
C LEU A 71 1.90 -2.33 19.98
N ASP A 72 1.27 -3.39 19.53
CA ASP A 72 0.51 -4.31 20.35
C ASP A 72 1.42 -5.41 20.92
N THR A 73 1.96 -5.15 22.10
CA THR A 73 2.83 -6.11 22.81
C THR A 73 2.07 -7.33 23.33
N SER A 74 0.75 -7.33 23.33
CA SER A 74 -0.07 -8.48 23.75
C SER A 74 -0.32 -9.49 22.63
N ARG A 75 -0.07 -9.10 21.37
CA ARG A 75 -0.24 -9.91 20.17
C ARG A 75 1.06 -9.97 19.39
N ASP A 76 2.03 -10.74 19.89
CA ASP A 76 3.30 -11.01 19.21
C ASP A 76 4.08 -9.78 18.73
N SER A 77 3.89 -8.63 19.39
CA SER A 77 4.51 -7.34 19.00
C SER A 77 4.13 -6.90 17.58
N GLU A 78 2.85 -7.01 17.25
CA GLU A 78 2.29 -6.50 16.00
C GLU A 78 2.12 -4.98 16.01
N TYR A 79 2.44 -4.34 14.89
CA TYR A 79 2.14 -2.95 14.62
C TYR A 79 0.72 -2.81 14.06
N ARG A 80 -0.08 -1.89 14.62
CA ARG A 80 -1.47 -1.66 14.23
C ARG A 80 -1.71 -0.20 13.91
N LEU A 81 -2.55 0.06 12.91
CA LEU A 81 -2.96 1.41 12.60
C LEU A 81 -3.93 1.91 13.68
N THR A 82 -3.66 3.09 14.21
CA THR A 82 -4.63 3.80 15.04
C THR A 82 -5.75 4.34 14.16
N ALA A 83 -6.81 4.89 14.76
CA ALA A 83 -7.87 5.54 14.00
C ALA A 83 -7.38 6.67 13.07
N PRO A 84 -6.51 7.61 13.51
CA PRO A 84 -5.92 8.59 12.60
C PRO A 84 -4.99 7.95 11.56
N GLY A 85 -4.11 7.03 11.96
CA GLY A 85 -3.20 6.38 11.02
C GLY A 85 -3.93 5.61 9.91
N ARG A 86 -5.03 4.93 10.24
CA ARG A 86 -5.89 4.23 9.26
C ARG A 86 -6.47 5.19 8.22
N ARG A 87 -6.92 6.37 8.62
CA ARG A 87 -7.46 7.36 7.68
C ARG A 87 -6.37 7.86 6.73
N GLU A 88 -5.18 8.13 7.28
CA GLU A 88 -4.07 8.60 6.46
C GLU A 88 -3.56 7.52 5.51
N ALA A 89 -3.38 6.30 6.02
CA ALA A 89 -2.95 5.16 5.22
C ALA A 89 -3.92 4.86 4.08
N ALA A 90 -5.23 4.88 4.34
CA ALA A 90 -6.25 4.72 3.30
C ALA A 90 -6.15 5.79 2.21
N ARG A 91 -5.87 7.05 2.60
CA ARG A 91 -5.72 8.17 1.66
C ARG A 91 -4.48 7.99 0.78
N ARG A 92 -3.34 7.60 1.36
CA ARG A 92 -2.08 7.37 0.64
C ARG A 92 -2.20 6.18 -0.31
N PHE A 93 -2.70 5.06 0.20
CA PHE A 93 -2.97 3.86 -0.59
C PHE A 93 -3.91 4.16 -1.76
N ALA A 94 -5.02 4.88 -1.53
CA ALA A 94 -5.91 5.26 -2.63
C ALA A 94 -5.23 6.16 -3.66
N ALA A 95 -4.35 7.06 -3.25
CA ALA A 95 -3.63 7.96 -4.15
C ALA A 95 -2.58 7.21 -4.99
N GLU A 96 -1.79 6.34 -4.37
CA GLU A 96 -0.73 5.56 -5.03
C GLU A 96 -1.32 4.55 -6.03
N PHE A 97 -2.42 3.90 -5.66
CA PHE A 97 -3.08 2.91 -6.51
C PHE A 97 -4.16 3.49 -7.43
N ALA A 98 -4.48 4.79 -7.35
CA ALA A 98 -5.45 5.43 -8.25
C ALA A 98 -5.18 5.20 -9.75
N PRO A 99 -3.92 5.24 -10.26
CA PRO A 99 -3.63 4.93 -11.65
C PRO A 99 -3.96 3.47 -12.03
N MET A 100 -3.89 2.53 -11.07
CA MET A 100 -4.21 1.13 -11.29
C MET A 100 -5.72 0.86 -11.18
N LEU A 101 -6.41 1.55 -10.27
CA LEU A 101 -7.86 1.44 -10.07
C LEU A 101 -8.67 2.15 -11.16
N SER A 102 -8.12 3.19 -11.79
CA SER A 102 -8.74 3.88 -12.93
C SER A 102 -8.78 3.04 -14.22
N GLN A 103 -8.08 1.90 -14.25
CA GLN A 103 -8.17 0.90 -15.34
C GLN A 103 -9.43 0.01 -15.22
N GLY A 104 -10.23 0.15 -14.17
CA GLY A 104 -11.50 -0.57 -14.01
C GLY A 104 -12.60 0.01 -14.92
N HIS A 105 -12.67 -0.46 -16.16
CA HIS A 105 -13.81 -0.39 -17.11
C HIS A 105 -14.62 0.92 -17.23
N GLY A 106 -14.03 2.09 -16.91
CA GLY A 106 -14.64 3.39 -17.21
C GLY A 106 -14.32 3.93 -18.60
N GLU A 107 -13.24 3.43 -19.21
CA GLU A 107 -12.76 3.90 -20.52
C GLU A 107 -12.53 2.68 -21.41
N CYS A 108 -13.61 2.20 -22.03
CA CYS A 108 -13.51 1.16 -23.05
C CYS A 108 -12.85 1.75 -24.29
N SER A 109 -11.61 1.37 -24.56
CA SER A 109 -10.83 1.84 -25.71
C SER A 109 -11.07 1.05 -27.01
N ASP A 110 -11.89 -0.01 -26.96
CA ASP A 110 -12.35 -0.73 -28.15
C ASP A 110 -13.50 0.06 -28.81
N PRO A 111 -13.28 0.68 -29.99
CA PRO A 111 -14.32 1.46 -30.67
C PRO A 111 -15.49 0.60 -31.17
N ASN A 112 -15.35 -0.73 -31.17
CA ASN A 112 -16.41 -1.66 -31.57
C ASN A 112 -17.13 -2.30 -30.38
N CYS A 113 -16.82 -1.90 -29.15
CA CYS A 113 -17.53 -2.42 -27.99
C CYS A 113 -18.95 -1.84 -27.94
N ASP A 114 -19.93 -2.71 -27.64
CA ASP A 114 -21.35 -2.35 -27.56
C ASP A 114 -21.65 -1.20 -26.58
N CYS A 115 -20.76 -0.90 -25.62
CA CYS A 115 -20.90 0.24 -24.71
C CYS A 115 -20.83 1.61 -25.42
N HIS A 116 -20.33 1.66 -26.65
CA HIS A 116 -20.29 2.89 -27.48
C HIS A 116 -21.51 3.04 -28.38
N THR A 117 -22.34 2.00 -28.50
CA THR A 117 -23.47 1.96 -29.45
C THR A 117 -24.83 1.73 -28.79
N SER A 118 -24.89 1.27 -27.53
CA SER A 118 -26.14 1.11 -26.77
C SER A 118 -26.63 2.42 -26.13
N GLU A 119 -27.95 2.62 -26.08
CA GLU A 119 -28.58 3.83 -25.51
C GLU A 119 -28.29 4.03 -24.01
N GLY A 120 -27.97 2.96 -23.26
CA GLY A 120 -27.57 3.03 -21.85
C GLY A 120 -26.06 3.10 -21.58
N GLY A 121 -25.22 3.13 -22.62
CA GLY A 121 -23.78 3.35 -22.52
C GLY A 121 -23.03 2.42 -21.57
N ALA A 122 -21.93 2.90 -20.97
CA ALA A 122 -21.09 2.14 -20.04
C ALA A 122 -21.84 1.58 -18.81
N ALA A 123 -22.95 2.22 -18.39
CA ALA A 123 -23.70 1.83 -17.20
C ALA A 123 -24.47 0.51 -17.39
N GLU A 124 -24.98 0.22 -18.59
CA GLU A 124 -25.67 -1.06 -18.89
C GLU A 124 -24.69 -2.22 -19.12
N CYS A 125 -23.44 -1.93 -19.52
CA CYS A 125 -22.41 -2.94 -19.69
C CYS A 125 -22.09 -3.66 -18.36
N HIS A 126 -22.00 -2.90 -17.27
CA HIS A 126 -21.81 -3.44 -15.92
C HIS A 126 -22.90 -4.46 -15.52
N ALA A 127 -24.13 -4.28 -16.00
CA ALA A 127 -25.25 -5.16 -15.67
C ALA A 127 -25.22 -6.49 -16.44
N ARG A 128 -24.67 -6.54 -17.67
CA ARG A 128 -24.63 -7.75 -18.52
C ARG A 128 -23.48 -8.71 -18.20
N GLN A 129 -22.46 -8.27 -17.45
CA GLN A 129 -21.34 -9.13 -17.05
C GLN A 129 -21.70 -10.18 -15.98
N LEU A 130 -22.82 -10.03 -15.29
CA LEU A 130 -23.29 -11.03 -14.32
C LEU A 130 -23.95 -12.27 -14.97
N ASP A 131 -24.24 -12.22 -16.28
CA ASP A 131 -24.90 -13.32 -17.01
C ASP A 131 -23.93 -14.21 -17.82
N HIS A 132 -22.63 -13.88 -17.91
CA HIS A 132 -21.66 -14.62 -18.73
C HIS A 132 -20.70 -15.54 -17.94
N GLN A 133 -21.00 -15.90 -16.69
CA GLN A 133 -20.25 -16.91 -15.93
C GLN A 133 -20.83 -18.34 -16.00
N HIS A 134 -21.68 -18.64 -16.97
CA HIS A 134 -22.08 -20.03 -17.25
C HIS A 134 -22.01 -20.33 -18.74
N LEU A 135 -20.83 -20.81 -19.18
CA LEU A 135 -20.65 -21.99 -20.05
C LEU A 135 -19.16 -22.21 -20.34
#